data_AF-A0A6G0VL33-F1
#
_entry.id   AF-A0A6G0VL33-F1
#
_cell.length_a   1.000
_cell.length_b   1.000
_cell.length_c   1.000
_cell.angle_alpha   90.00
_cell.angle_beta   90.00
_cell.angle_gamma   90.00
#
_symmetry.space_group_name_H-M   'P 1'
#
loop_
_entity.id
_entity.type
_entity.pdbx_description
1 polymer ?
#
loop_
_entity_poly.entity_id
_entity_poly.type
_entity_poly.pdbx_seq_one_letter_code
_entity_poly.pdbx_strand_id
1 'polypeptide(L)'
;MQSGQVSMNCSKCNVVLADTDCVKCSICSKPFHIACTSISGLTGNNLKTRCTSWLCTVCECSRLGVRKSPVTQPVADTDFMSKINTILSTVNDIKQSVSKHETSLSSLNK
;
A
#
# COMPACT_ATOMS: atom_id res chain seq x y z
N MET A 1 3.24 40.74 24.23
CA MET A 1 2.58 39.46 24.52
C MET A 1 2.97 38.51 23.39
N GLN A 2 3.87 37.56 23.64
CA GLN A 2 4.30 36.59 22.63
C GLN A 2 3.19 35.54 22.47
N SER A 3 2.47 35.60 21.36
CA SER A 3 1.53 34.56 20.97
C SER A 3 2.32 33.27 20.76
N GLY A 4 2.14 32.30 21.66
CA GLY A 4 2.75 30.98 21.53
C GLY A 4 2.29 30.34 20.22
N GLN A 5 3.21 30.24 19.25
CA GLN A 5 2.96 29.59 17.97
C GLN A 5 2.87 28.07 18.23
N VAL A 6 1.65 27.55 18.38
CA VAL A 6 1.42 26.11 18.48
C VAL A 6 1.75 25.52 17.11
N SER A 7 2.95 24.95 16.95
CA SER A 7 3.33 24.31 15.69
C SER A 7 2.40 23.14 15.43
N MET A 8 1.61 23.20 14.36
CA MET A 8 0.82 22.05 13.93
C MET A 8 1.71 21.10 13.13
N ASN A 9 1.66 19.81 13.44
CA ASN A 9 2.38 18.78 12.67
C ASN A 9 1.47 18.16 11.61
N CYS A 10 2.04 17.79 10.48
CA CYS A 10 1.35 17.07 9.42
C CYS A 10 0.86 15.71 9.93
N SER A 11 -0.41 15.41 9.74
CA SER A 11 -1.03 14.15 10.19
C SER A 11 -0.60 12.92 9.39
N LYS A 12 0.20 13.08 8.31
CA LYS A 12 0.78 11.96 7.55
C LYS A 12 2.22 11.66 7.95
N CYS A 13 3.10 12.66 7.95
CA CYS A 13 4.53 12.48 8.19
C CYS A 13 5.01 12.94 9.58
N ASN A 14 4.13 13.54 10.38
CA ASN A 14 4.42 14.08 11.71
C ASN A 14 5.50 15.18 11.75
N VAL A 15 5.84 15.78 10.61
CA VAL A 15 6.77 16.93 10.51
C VAL A 15 5.99 18.24 10.64
N VAL A 16 6.63 19.27 11.22
CA VAL A 16 6.08 20.62 11.39
C VAL A 16 5.54 21.19 10.08
N LEU A 17 4.38 21.84 10.14
CA LEU A 17 3.78 22.56 9.03
C LEU A 17 4.29 24.00 9.02
N ALA A 18 4.80 24.46 7.89
CA ALA A 18 4.94 25.88 7.62
C ALA A 18 3.57 26.45 7.20
N ASP A 19 3.27 27.69 7.61
CA ASP A 19 1.93 28.29 7.50
C ASP A 19 1.37 28.37 6.06
N THR A 20 2.22 28.25 5.03
CA THR A 20 1.84 28.52 3.63
C THR A 20 1.43 27.30 2.80
N ASP A 21 1.77 26.06 3.20
CA ASP A 21 1.62 24.88 2.33
C ASP A 21 0.92 23.70 3.00
N CYS A 22 -0.15 23.99 3.74
CA CYS A 22 -0.98 22.98 4.39
C CYS A 22 -2.44 23.00 3.93
N VAL A 23 -3.06 21.83 3.96
CA VAL A 23 -4.50 21.63 3.73
C VAL A 23 -5.10 20.91 4.94
N LYS A 24 -6.33 21.26 5.31
CA LYS A 24 -7.07 20.59 6.37
C LYS A 24 -8.15 19.70 5.77
N CYS A 25 -8.35 18.52 6.35
CA CYS A 25 -9.49 17.68 5.99
C CYS A 25 -10.79 18.35 6.44
N SER A 26 -11.79 18.45 5.56
CA SER A 26 -13.08 19.07 5.85
C SER A 26 -13.91 18.34 6.92
N ILE A 27 -13.58 17.06 7.21
CA ILE A 27 -14.30 16.25 8.21
C ILE A 27 -13.57 16.21 9.55
N CYS A 28 -12.30 15.80 9.57
CA CYS A 28 -11.56 15.62 10.83
C CYS A 28 -10.68 16.81 11.22
N SER A 29 -10.65 17.87 10.41
CA SER A 29 -9.85 19.10 10.59
C SER A 29 -8.34 18.90 10.76
N LYS A 30 -7.86 17.65 10.63
CA LYS A 30 -6.44 17.30 10.71
C LYS A 30 -5.67 17.99 9.59
N PRO A 31 -4.50 18.57 9.89
CA PRO A 31 -3.71 19.29 8.91
C PRO A 31 -2.68 18.37 8.23
N PHE A 32 -2.40 18.64 6.97
CA PHE A 32 -1.47 17.87 6.13
C PHE A 32 -0.66 18.81 5.25
N HIS A 33 0.62 18.49 4.98
CA HIS A 33 1.34 19.15 3.89
C HIS A 33 0.63 18.84 2.58
N ILE A 34 0.51 19.82 1.68
CA ILE A 34 -0.02 19.59 0.33
C ILE A 34 0.78 18.47 -0.37
N ALA A 35 2.11 18.49 -0.25
CA ALA A 35 3.00 17.44 -0.78
C ALA A 35 2.74 16.03 -0.20
N CYS A 36 2.15 15.93 0.99
CA CYS A 36 1.78 14.66 1.61
C CYS A 36 0.42 14.12 1.12
N THR A 37 -0.32 14.88 0.34
CA THR A 37 -1.70 14.56 -0.08
C THR A 37 -1.77 14.17 -1.56
N SER A 38 -2.95 13.77 -2.03
CA SER A 38 -3.23 13.51 -3.45
C SER A 38 -3.22 14.76 -4.34
N ILE A 39 -3.12 15.95 -3.74
CA ILE A 39 -3.15 17.25 -4.44
C ILE A 39 -1.78 17.95 -4.43
N SER A 40 -0.68 17.20 -4.31
CA SER A 40 0.68 17.73 -4.23
C SER A 40 1.08 18.70 -5.36
N GLY A 41 0.43 18.62 -6.53
CA GLY A 41 0.62 19.54 -7.65
C GLY A 41 -0.21 20.83 -7.60
N LEU A 42 -1.11 21.00 -6.62
CA LEU A 42 -1.94 22.19 -6.46
C LEU A 42 -1.31 23.11 -5.40
N THR A 43 -0.45 24.03 -5.82
CA THR A 43 0.19 25.03 -4.94
C THR A 43 -0.30 26.45 -5.25
N GLY A 44 -0.16 27.35 -4.27
CA GLY A 44 -0.50 28.77 -4.40
C GLY A 44 -1.95 29.04 -4.82
N ASN A 45 -2.15 29.98 -5.75
CA ASN A 45 -3.48 30.42 -6.20
C ASN A 45 -4.31 29.31 -6.88
N ASN A 46 -3.67 28.26 -7.38
CA ASN A 46 -4.35 27.11 -8.01
C ASN A 46 -5.07 26.24 -6.98
N LEU A 47 -4.57 26.18 -5.75
CA LEU A 47 -5.23 25.44 -4.67
C LEU A 47 -6.50 26.16 -4.21
N LYS A 48 -6.38 27.47 -3.94
CA LYS A 48 -7.44 28.28 -3.33
C LYS A 48 -8.70 28.40 -4.20
N THR A 49 -8.53 28.36 -5.53
CA THR A 49 -9.63 28.47 -6.50
C THR A 49 -10.28 27.15 -6.85
N ARG A 50 -9.55 26.03 -6.77
CA ARG A 50 -10.03 24.71 -7.23
C ARG A 50 -10.38 23.75 -6.10
N CYS A 51 -9.92 24.02 -4.88
CA CYS A 51 -10.09 23.12 -3.74
C CYS A 51 -10.81 23.83 -2.59
N THR A 52 -12.14 23.94 -2.70
CA THR A 52 -13.01 24.49 -1.65
C THR A 52 -13.27 23.50 -0.51
N SER A 53 -13.03 22.21 -0.76
CA SER A 53 -13.15 21.13 0.21
C SER A 53 -12.23 19.97 -0.18
N TRP A 54 -11.53 19.40 0.81
CA TRP A 54 -10.67 18.24 0.62
C TRP A 54 -10.86 17.25 1.76
N LEU A 55 -10.85 15.95 1.45
CA LEU A 55 -10.92 14.88 2.44
C LEU A 55 -9.60 14.13 2.49
N CYS A 56 -9.12 13.84 3.70
CA CYS A 56 -8.04 12.89 3.84
C CYS A 56 -8.52 11.48 3.47
N THR A 57 -7.60 10.63 3.01
CA THR A 57 -7.91 9.26 2.57
C THR A 57 -8.72 8.47 3.60
N VAL A 58 -8.46 8.67 4.90
CA VAL A 58 -9.23 8.00 5.97
C VAL A 58 -10.71 8.42 5.94
N CYS A 59 -10.99 9.72 5.91
CA CYS A 59 -12.35 10.24 5.87
C CYS A 59 -13.05 9.95 4.53
N GLU A 60 -12.30 9.94 3.42
CA GLU A 60 -12.81 9.56 2.11
C GLU A 60 -13.22 8.08 2.08
N CYS A 61 -12.38 7.17 2.57
CA CYS A 61 -12.73 5.75 2.71
C CYS A 61 -13.96 5.54 3.60
N SER A 62 -14.03 6.23 4.74
CA SER A 62 -15.20 6.17 5.63
C SER A 62 -16.48 6.63 4.92
N ARG A 63 -16.41 7.72 4.13
CA ARG A 63 -17.55 8.23 3.35
C ARG A 63 -18.02 7.24 2.29
N LEU A 64 -17.09 6.57 1.61
CA LEU A 64 -17.40 5.60 0.56
C LEU A 64 -17.86 4.24 1.10
N GLY A 65 -17.98 4.08 2.42
CA GLY A 65 -18.30 2.78 3.03
C GLY A 65 -17.19 1.74 2.82
N VAL A 66 -16.02 2.17 2.36
CA VAL A 66 -14.83 1.32 2.24
C VAL A 66 -14.31 1.13 3.65
N ARG A 67 -14.85 0.11 4.33
CA ARG A 67 -14.16 -0.48 5.47
C ARG A 67 -12.78 -0.82 4.94
N LYS A 68 -11.73 -0.28 5.59
CA LYS A 68 -10.37 -0.78 5.37
C LYS A 68 -10.50 -2.30 5.44
N SER A 69 -10.32 -2.98 4.30
CA SER A 69 -9.92 -4.37 4.38
C SER A 69 -8.74 -4.34 5.34
N PRO A 70 -8.74 -5.14 6.42
CA PRO A 70 -7.63 -5.13 7.37
C PRO A 70 -6.37 -5.14 6.52
N VAL A 71 -5.41 -4.24 6.83
CA VAL A 71 -4.05 -4.30 6.29
C VAL A 71 -3.78 -5.78 6.18
N THR A 72 -3.64 -6.28 4.94
CA THR A 72 -3.46 -7.70 4.67
C THR A 72 -2.49 -8.12 5.74
N GLN A 73 -2.96 -8.91 6.72
CA GLN A 73 -2.04 -9.50 7.67
C GLN A 73 -0.93 -10.08 6.79
N PRO A 74 0.35 -9.95 7.14
CA PRO A 74 1.37 -10.66 6.39
C PRO A 74 0.88 -12.10 6.37
N VAL A 75 0.34 -12.54 5.23
CA VAL A 75 -0.14 -13.89 5.04
C VAL A 75 1.16 -14.63 5.18
N ALA A 76 1.36 -15.24 6.34
CA ALA A 76 2.67 -15.66 6.81
C ALA A 76 3.39 -16.30 5.61
N ASP A 77 4.47 -15.65 5.15
CA ASP A 77 5.17 -15.99 3.90
C ASP A 77 5.51 -17.50 3.84
N THR A 78 5.57 -18.13 5.00
CA THR A 78 5.69 -19.56 5.24
C THR A 78 4.64 -20.44 4.54
N ASP A 79 3.35 -20.08 4.51
CA ASP A 79 2.32 -20.92 3.87
C ASP A 79 2.48 -20.93 2.34
N PHE A 80 2.81 -19.77 1.77
CA PHE A 80 3.03 -19.62 0.33
C PHE A 80 4.32 -20.30 -0.11
N MET A 81 5.42 -20.09 0.62
CA MET A 81 6.70 -20.74 0.35
C MET A 81 6.62 -22.25 0.52
N SER A 82 5.86 -22.76 1.49
CA SER A 82 5.63 -24.20 1.64
C SER A 82 4.92 -24.77 0.42
N LYS A 83 3.88 -24.11 -0.10
CA LYS A 83 3.17 -24.54 -1.31
C LYS A 83 4.08 -24.54 -2.54
N ILE A 84 4.91 -23.52 -2.70
CA ILE A 84 5.90 -23.44 -3.79
C ILE A 84 6.88 -24.61 -3.70
N ASN A 85 7.43 -24.88 -2.52
CA ASN A 85 8.37 -25.99 -2.31
C ASN A 85 7.73 -27.36 -2.59
N THR A 86 6.48 -27.55 -2.18
CA THR A 86 5.73 -28.78 -2.50
C THR A 86 5.57 -28.97 -4.00
N ILE A 87 5.17 -27.92 -4.74
CA ILE A 87 5.01 -27.98 -6.20
C ILE A 87 6.35 -28.34 -6.87
N LEU A 88 7.45 -27.70 -6.46
CA LEU A 88 8.78 -27.97 -7.03
C LEU A 88 9.22 -29.41 -6.78
N SER A 89 8.97 -29.95 -5.58
CA SER A 89 9.27 -31.35 -5.26
C SER A 89 8.48 -32.29 -6.17
N THR A 90 7.17 -32.08 -6.30
CA THR A 90 6.31 -32.93 -7.15
C THR A 90 6.74 -32.88 -8.61
N VAL A 91 7.11 -31.71 -9.14
CA VAL A 91 7.61 -31.59 -10.52
C VAL A 91 8.92 -32.38 -10.70
N ASN A 92 9.81 -32.35 -9.72
CA ASN A 92 11.05 -33.11 -9.77
C ASN A 92 10.81 -34.63 -9.73
N ASP A 93 9.87 -35.07 -8.89
CA ASP A 93 9.48 -36.48 -8.80
C ASP A 93 8.88 -36.99 -10.11
N ILE A 94 7.99 -36.20 -10.73
CA ILE A 94 7.42 -36.49 -12.06
C ILE A 94 8.55 -36.59 -13.09
N LYS A 95 9.47 -35.63 -13.13
CA LYS A 95 10.59 -35.63 -14.08
C LYS A 95 11.45 -36.88 -13.95
N GLN A 96 11.76 -37.30 -12.73
CA GLN A 96 12.51 -38.54 -12.49
C GLN A 96 11.72 -39.78 -12.90
N SER A 97 10.41 -39.83 -12.61
CA SER A 97 9.56 -40.93 -13.01
C SER A 97 9.47 -41.07 -14.53
N VAL A 98 9.32 -39.96 -15.25
CA VAL A 98 9.30 -39.93 -16.73
C VAL A 98 10.63 -40.41 -17.29
N SER A 99 11.76 -39.89 -16.78
CA SER A 99 13.09 -40.30 -17.24
C SER A 99 13.35 -41.80 -17.02
N LYS A 100 12.95 -42.35 -15.87
CA LYS A 100 13.02 -43.79 -15.60
C LYS A 100 12.18 -44.59 -16.60
N HIS A 101 10.95 -44.15 -16.85
CA HIS A 101 10.05 -44.81 -17.79
C HIS A 101 10.60 -44.82 -19.22
N GLU A 102 11.16 -43.71 -19.70
CA GLU A 102 11.83 -43.63 -21.02
C GLU A 102 13.04 -44.57 -21.11
N THR A 103 13.83 -44.66 -20.04
CA THR A 103 15.01 -45.53 -19.99
C THR A 103 14.61 -47.01 -20.00
N SER A 104 13.56 -47.38 -19.27
CA SER A 104 12.99 -48.75 -19.27
C SER A 104 12.41 -49.13 -20.63
N LEU A 105 11.64 -48.24 -21.27
CA LEU A 105 11.11 -48.45 -22.63
C LEU A 105 12.24 -48.62 -23.67
N SER A 106 13.27 -47.78 -23.60
CA SER A 106 14.42 -47.86 -24.50
C SER A 106 15.23 -49.15 -24.34
N SER A 107 15.18 -49.76 -23.16
CA SER A 107 15.84 -51.04 -22.86
C SER A 107 15.02 -52.26 -23.26
N LEU A 108 13.69 -52.13 -23.35
CA LEU A 108 12.79 -53.21 -23.79
C LEU A 108 12.73 -53.37 -25.32
N ASN A 109 13.06 -52.32 -26.08
CA ASN A 109 13.06 -52.29 -27.54
C ASN A 109 14.40 -52.67 -28.19
N LYS A 110 15.33 -53.28 -27.43
CA LYS A 110 16.57 -53.90 -27.92
C LYS A 110 16.46 -55.41 -27.86
#